data_AF-A0A378MEL2-F1
#
_entry.id   AF-A0A378MEL2-F1
#
_cell.length_a   1.000
_cell.length_b   1.000
_cell.length_c   1.000
_cell.angle_alpha   90.00
_cell.angle_beta   90.00
_cell.angle_gamma   90.00
#
_symmetry.space_group_name_H-M   'P 1'
#
loop_
_entity.id
_entity.type
_entity.pdbx_description
1 polymer ?
#
loop_
_entity_poly.entity_id
_entity_poly.type
_entity_poly.pdbx_seq_one_letter_code
_entity_poly.pdbx_strand_id
1 'polypeptide(L)' 'MQDLLTLRFLDTYDNILFIGNSGVGKTHLAVSIGLECIDRGLSCLFITSTELVNRLIRAHKRGTSETMLKNIRVIRC' A
#
# COMPACT_ATOMS: atom_id res chain seq x y z
N MET A 1 -4.88 1.32 -18.97
CA MET A 1 -5.52 1.83 -17.74
C MET A 1 -6.52 0.83 -17.16
N GLN A 2 -7.38 0.19 -17.98
CA GLN A 2 -8.36 -0.80 -17.50
C GLN A 2 -7.74 -2.00 -16.75
N ASP A 3 -6.49 -2.36 -17.05
CA ASP A 3 -5.86 -3.56 -16.47
C ASP A 3 -5.62 -3.46 -14.96
N LEU A 4 -5.31 -2.26 -14.45
CA LEU A 4 -5.04 -2.04 -13.03
C LEU A 4 -6.26 -2.27 -12.14
N LEU A 5 -7.46 -1.96 -12.66
CA LEU A 5 -8.72 -2.21 -11.94
C LEU A 5 -9.08 -3.69 -11.93
N THR A 6 -8.49 -4.52 -12.79
CA THR A 6 -8.71 -5.98 -12.72
C THR A 6 -8.00 -6.61 -11.51
N LEU A 7 -7.09 -5.89 -10.86
CA LEU A 7 -6.26 -6.34 -9.74
C LEU A 7 -5.39 -7.59 -10.01
N ARG A 8 -5.23 -8.01 -11.28
CA ARG A 8 -4.42 -9.18 -11.67
C ARG A 8 -2.95 -9.12 -11.24
N PHE A 9 -2.42 -7.92 -11.03
CA PHE A 9 -1.06 -7.72 -10.51
C PHE A 9 -0.88 -8.29 -9.09
N LEU A 10 -1.97 -8.49 -8.34
CA LEU A 10 -1.92 -9.13 -7.04
C LEU A 10 -1.64 -10.63 -7.13
N ASP A 11 -2.09 -11.30 -8.20
CA ASP A 11 -1.89 -12.74 -8.40
C ASP A 11 -0.43 -13.05 -8.78
N THR A 12 0.23 -12.11 -9.47
CA THR A 12 1.63 -12.22 -9.90
C THR A 12 2.62 -11.58 -8.93
N TYR A 13 2.14 -10.95 -7.85
CA TYR A 13 2.94 -10.19 -6.89
C TYR A 13 3.74 -9.04 -7.52
N ASP A 14 3.19 -8.42 -8.56
CA ASP A 14 3.83 -7.31 -9.26
C ASP A 14 3.64 -5.99 -8.50
N ASN A 15 4.71 -5.20 -8.40
CA ASN A 15 4.68 -3.89 -7.77
C ASN A 15 4.32 -2.81 -8.79
N ILE A 16 3.41 -1.91 -8.42
CA ILE A 16 3.05 -0.75 -9.25
C ILE A 16 3.75 0.50 -8.71
N LEU A 17 4.46 1.20 -9.59
CA LEU A 17 5.10 2.47 -9.29
C LEU A 17 4.59 3.57 -10.23
N PHE A 18 3.92 4.58 -9.66
CA PHE A 18 3.49 5.76 -10.41
C PHE A 18 4.58 6.83 -10.43
N ILE A 19 5.08 7.19 -11.61
CA ILE A 19 6.10 8.24 -11.80
C ILE A 19 5.52 9.36 -12.67
N GLY A 20 5.76 10.61 -12.27
CA GLY A 20 5.30 11.79 -13.01
C GLY A 20 5.31 13.05 -12.16
N ASN A 21 5.08 14.20 -12.78
CA ASN A 21 5.08 15.51 -12.12
C ASN A 21 4.05 15.61 -10.97
N SER A 22 4.24 16.56 -10.05
CA SER A 22 3.25 16.80 -8.99
C SER A 22 1.88 17.16 -9.59
N GLY A 23 0.79 16.76 -8.92
CA GLY A 23 -0.58 17.08 -9.33
C GLY A 23 -1.20 16.23 -10.46
N VAL A 24 -0.46 15.30 -11.09
CA VAL A 24 -0.97 14.47 -12.20
C VAL A 24 -1.88 13.30 -11.78
N GLY A 25 -2.36 13.28 -10.53
CA GLY A 25 -3.30 12.25 -10.06
C GLY A 25 -2.67 10.92 -9.60
N LYS A 26 -1.36 10.83 -9.39
CA LYS A 26 -0.71 9.59 -8.90
C LYS A 26 -1.34 9.04 -7.61
N THR A 27 -1.55 9.92 -6.63
CA THR A 27 -2.22 9.56 -5.37
C THR A 27 -3.67 9.17 -5.59
N HIS A 28 -4.36 9.86 -6.50
CA HIS A 28 -5.75 9.55 -6.83
C HIS A 28 -5.86 8.14 -7.42
N LEU A 29 -4.98 7.77 -8.37
CA LEU A 29 -4.94 6.41 -8.94
C LEU A 29 -4.64 5.34 -7.88
N ALA A 30 -3.66 5.58 -7.01
CA ALA A 30 -3.36 4.64 -5.92
C ALA A 30 -4.55 4.44 -4.98
N VAL A 31 -5.28 5.51 -4.65
CA VAL A 31 -6.49 5.44 -3.82
C VAL A 31 -7.61 4.69 -4.54
N SER A 32 -7.86 4.96 -5.83
CA SER A 32 -8.90 4.25 -6.59
C SER A 32 -8.62 2.75 -6.69
N ILE A 33 -7.36 2.34 -6.86
CA ILE A 33 -6.97 0.91 -6.81
C ILE A 33 -7.23 0.34 -5.42
N GLY A 34 -6.86 1.07 -4.36
CA GLY A 34 -7.11 0.64 -2.98
C GLY A 34 -8.61 0.48 -2.67
N LEU A 35 -9.46 1.36 -3.20
CA LEU A 35 -10.91 1.26 -3.08
C LEU A 35 -11.45 0.02 -3.80
N GLU A 36 -10.97 -0.26 -5.01
CA GLU A 36 -11.32 -1.49 -5.75
C GLU A 36 -10.88 -2.76 -4.99
N CYS A 37 -9.70 -2.75 -4.34
CA CYS A 37 -9.28 -3.84 -3.47
C CYS A 37 -10.27 -4.07 -2.32
N ILE A 38 -10.68 -3.00 -1.64
CA ILE A 38 -11.63 -3.07 -0.52
C ILE A 38 -13.00 -3.58 -0.99
N ASP A 39 -13.49 -3.12 -2.14
CA ASP A 39 -14.77 -3.57 -2.71
C ASP A 39 -14.78 -5.08 -2.99
N ARG A 40 -13.62 -5.66 -3.33
CA ARG A 40 -13.42 -7.10 -3.50
C ARG A 40 -13.08 -7.86 -2.21
N GLY A 41 -13.18 -7.22 -1.05
CA GLY A 41 -12.91 -7.83 0.26
C GLY A 41 -11.43 -8.04 0.58
N LEU A 42 -10.53 -7.36 -0.15
CA LEU A 42 -9.08 -7.41 0.11
C LEU A 42 -8.68 -6.31 1.09
N SER A 43 -7.79 -6.66 2.02
CA SER A 43 -7.15 -5.70 2.92
C SER A 43 -6.24 -4.73 2.15
N CYS A 44 -6.40 -3.43 2.39
CA CYS A 44 -5.54 -2.40 1.81
C CYS A 44 -4.99 -1.46 2.90
N LEU A 45 -3.72 -1.06 2.77
CA LEU A 45 -3.09 -0.04 3.60
C LEU A 45 -2.67 1.15 2.74
N PHE A 46 -3.18 2.33 3.06
CA PHE A 46 -2.67 3.59 2.52
C PHE A 46 -1.79 4.29 3.57
N ILE A 47 -0.53 4.54 3.23
CA ILE A 47 0.45 5.17 4.12
C ILE A 47 1.41 6.06 3.32
N THR A 48 1.85 7.16 3.93
CA THR A 48 2.91 7.99 3.33
C THR A 48 4.28 7.36 3.56
N SER A 49 5.23 7.58 2.64
CA SER A 49 6.59 7.07 2.79
C SER A 49 7.25 7.52 4.09
N THR A 50 7.03 8.79 4.48
CA THR A 50 7.54 9.35 5.73
C THR A 50 7.02 8.61 6.94
N GLU A 51 5.70 8.35 7.01
CA GLU A 51 5.13 7.64 8.15
C GLU A 51 5.57 6.17 8.18
N LEU A 52 5.68 5.51 7.03
CA LEU A 52 6.19 4.14 6.93
C LEU A 52 7.63 4.06 7.48
N VAL A 53 8.52 4.93 7.02
CA VAL A 53 9.92 4.98 7.48
C VAL A 53 9.98 5.28 8.97
N ASN A 54 9.21 6.25 9.47
CA ASN A 54 9.17 6.58 10.89
C ASN A 54 8.70 5.39 11.75
N ARG A 55 7.68 4.65 11.31
CA ARG A 55 7.24 3.43 12.01
C ARG A 55 8.34 2.37 12.03
N LEU A 56 9.06 2.17 10.92
CA LEU A 56 10.15 1.20 10.82
C LEU A 56 11.31 1.57 11.75
N ILE A 57 11.71 2.85 11.77
CA ILE A 57 12.76 3.35 12.67
C ILE A 57 12.37 3.13 14.13
N ARG A 58 11.13 3.45 14.51
CA ARG A 58 10.63 3.24 15.89
C ARG A 58 10.62 1.76 16.28
N ALA A 59 10.18 0.89 15.38
CA ALA A 59 10.16 -0.55 15.63
C ALA A 59 11.56 -1.14 15.75
N HIS A 60 12.49 -0.71 14.90
CA HIS A 60 13.88 -1.13 14.93
C HIS A 60 14.56 -0.73 16.24
N LYS A 61 14.37 0.53 16.69
CA LYS A 61 14.91 1.00 17.99
C LYS A 61 14.38 0.21 19.19
N ARG A 62 13.18 -0.36 19.09
CA ARG A 62 12.54 -1.16 20.15
C ARG A 62 12.81 -2.67 20.03
N GLY A 63 13.51 -3.11 18.99
CA GLY A 63 13.68 -4.54 18.69
C GLY A 63 12.39 -5.25 18.25
N THR A 64 11.35 -4.52 17.85
CA THR A 64 10.01 -5.07 17.52
C THR A 64 9.69 -4.97 16.02
N SER A 65 10.71 -5.00 15.15
CA SER A 65 10.52 -4.87 13.70
C SER A 65 9.62 -5.95 13.12
N GLU A 66 9.76 -7.20 13.57
CA GLU A 66 8.93 -8.31 13.09
C GLU A 66 7.45 -8.13 13.45
N THR A 67 7.18 -7.70 14.68
CA THR A 67 5.81 -7.41 15.14
C THR A 67 5.19 -6.28 14.34
N MET A 68 5.97 -5.23 14.05
CA MET A 68 5.50 -4.12 13.23
C MET A 68 5.19 -4.56 11.78
N LEU A 69 6.05 -5.39 11.18
CA LEU A 69 5.80 -5.94 9.84
C LEU A 69 4.55 -6.81 9.79
N LYS A 70 4.29 -7.61 10.84
CA LYS A 70 3.04 -8.36 10.98
C LYS A 70 1.82 -7.42 11.05
N ASN A 71 1.94 -6.29 11.76
CA ASN A 71 0.86 -5.31 11.88
C ASN A 71 0.58 -4.57 10.56
N ILE A 72 1.57 -4.40 9.68
CA ILE A 72 1.36 -3.83 8.33
C ILE A 72 0.58 -4.79 7.43
N ARG A 73 0.72 -6.11 7.65
CA ARG A 73 0.03 -7.14 6.85
C ARG A 73 -1.44 -7.34 7.21
N VAL A 74 -1.88 -6.84 8.37
CA VAL A 74 -3.21 -7.14 8.93
C VAL A 74 -3.98 -5.84 9.13
N ILE A 75 -4.51 -5.29 8.04
CA ILE A 75 -5.66 -4.38 8.12
C ILE A 75 -6.87 -5.17 7.64
N ARG A 76 -7.43 -5.98 8.55
CA ARG A 76 -8.72 -6.61 8.30
C ARG A 76 -9.75 -5.48 8.19
N CYS A 77 -10.37 -5.35 7.01
CA CYS A 77 -11.72 -4.82 6.92
C CYS A 77 -12.66 -5.81 7.59
#